data_AF-A0A660ZHD4-F1
#
_entry.id   AF-A0A660ZHD4-F1
#
_cell.length_a   1.000
_cell.length_b   1.000
_cell.length_c   1.000
_cell.angle_alpha   90.00
_cell.angle_beta   90.00
_cell.angle_gamma   90.00
#
_symmetry.space_group_name_H-M   'P 1'
#
loop_
_entity.id
_entity.type
_entity.pdbx_description
1 polymer ?
#
loop_
_entity_poly.entity_id
_entity_poly.type
_entity_poly.pdbx_seq_one_letter_code
_entity_poly.pdbx_strand_id
1 'polypeptide(L)'
;MESTANPETKFYAVPQFQTQRRRFRTTYEEFKKLIKENQKGDLINGVVKMKSPATFRHEKIFIFLSTLMNSFVAAKDLGVVLGSRMLVRIDEFNGYEPDIL
;
A
#
# COMPACT_ATOMS: atom_id res chain seq x y z
N MET A 1 27.80 -34.18 -29.08
CA MET A 1 28.48 -33.58 -27.92
C MET A 1 28.27 -32.08 -28.00
N GLU A 2 27.65 -31.37 -27.08
CA GLU A 2 26.60 -31.65 -26.10
C GLU A 2 26.00 -30.26 -25.84
N SER A 3 24.70 -30.13 -26.13
CA SER A 3 23.92 -28.94 -25.85
C SER A 3 23.83 -28.79 -24.34
N THR A 4 24.36 -27.70 -23.79
CA THR A 4 24.14 -27.32 -22.38
C THR A 4 23.39 -26.01 -22.33
N ALA A 5 22.14 -26.02 -22.79
CA ALA A 5 21.17 -24.99 -22.44
C ALA A 5 20.67 -25.27 -21.01
N ASN A 6 21.04 -24.37 -20.09
CA ASN A 6 20.64 -24.34 -18.68
C ASN A 6 19.09 -24.23 -18.52
N PRO A 7 18.41 -25.10 -17.75
CA PRO A 7 16.93 -25.16 -17.71
C PRO A 7 16.23 -24.26 -16.68
N GLU A 8 16.89 -23.31 -16.02
CA GLU A 8 16.32 -22.64 -14.81
C GLU A 8 16.05 -21.13 -14.95
N THR A 9 15.62 -20.63 -16.12
CA THR A 9 15.08 -19.26 -16.23
C THR A 9 13.55 -19.31 -16.35
N LYS A 10 12.87 -19.59 -15.24
CA LYS A 10 11.44 -19.33 -15.12
C LYS A 10 11.23 -17.82 -15.12
N PHE A 11 10.88 -17.27 -16.27
CA PHE A 11 10.31 -15.93 -16.38
C PHE A 11 9.05 -15.89 -15.51
N TYR A 12 9.10 -15.22 -14.36
CA TYR A 12 7.89 -14.83 -13.66
C TYR A 12 7.14 -13.87 -14.58
N ALA A 13 6.06 -14.36 -15.19
CA ALA A 13 5.12 -13.52 -15.89
C ALA A 13 4.61 -12.46 -14.91
N VAL A 14 4.99 -11.19 -15.15
CA VAL A 14 4.34 -10.06 -14.50
C VAL A 14 2.92 -10.04 -15.04
N PRO A 15 1.86 -10.21 -14.22
CA PRO A 15 0.49 -10.22 -14.72
C PRO A 15 0.22 -8.92 -15.45
N GLN A 16 -0.19 -9.02 -16.71
CA GLN A 16 -0.67 -7.88 -17.48
C GLN A 16 -1.97 -7.41 -16.83
N PHE A 17 -1.93 -6.30 -16.09
CA PHE A 17 -3.14 -5.69 -15.56
C PHE A 17 -4.00 -5.21 -16.73
N GLN A 18 -5.13 -5.89 -16.93
CA GLN A 18 -6.06 -5.62 -18.01
C GLN A 18 -6.62 -4.19 -17.92
N THR A 19 -6.42 -3.45 -19.00
CA THR A 19 -6.98 -2.11 -19.24
C THR A 19 -8.48 -2.19 -19.54
N GLN A 20 -9.33 -2.54 -18.56
CA GLN A 20 -10.78 -2.39 -18.73
C GLN A 20 -11.24 -1.01 -18.24
N ARG A 21 -11.36 -0.06 -19.17
CA ARG A 21 -12.06 1.22 -18.96
C ARG A 21 -13.58 0.98 -18.92
N ARG A 22 -14.10 0.56 -17.78
CA ARG A 22 -15.49 0.84 -17.37
C ARG A 22 -15.42 1.83 -16.21
N ARG A 23 -16.01 3.02 -16.38
CA ARG A 23 -16.04 4.10 -15.37
C ARG A 23 -17.00 3.76 -14.22
N PHE A 24 -16.82 2.61 -13.56
CA PHE A 24 -17.45 2.39 -12.27
C PHE A 24 -16.48 2.93 -11.22
N ARG A 25 -16.86 4.05 -10.59
CA ARG A 25 -16.16 4.54 -9.40
C ARG A 25 -16.40 3.54 -8.29
N THR A 26 -15.33 3.06 -7.68
CA THR A 26 -15.39 2.23 -6.48
C THR A 26 -15.66 3.13 -5.27
N THR A 27 -16.64 2.78 -4.45
CA THR A 27 -16.87 3.43 -3.16
C THR A 27 -15.88 2.93 -2.11
N TYR A 28 -15.73 3.66 -1.00
CA TYR A 28 -14.88 3.25 0.12
C TYR A 28 -15.25 1.86 0.67
N GLU A 29 -16.56 1.57 0.80
CA GLU A 29 -17.03 0.29 1.34
C GLU A 29 -16.77 -0.87 0.38
N GLU A 30 -16.85 -0.62 -0.94
CA GLU A 30 -16.45 -1.62 -1.95
C GLU A 30 -14.94 -1.83 -1.93
N PHE A 31 -14.17 -0.74 -1.89
CA PHE A 31 -12.70 -0.80 -1.82
C PHE A 31 -12.23 -1.61 -0.62
N LYS A 32 -12.79 -1.38 0.57
CA LYS A 32 -12.48 -2.12 1.80
C LYS A 32 -12.77 -3.62 1.69
N LYS A 33 -13.75 -4.03 0.89
CA LYS A 33 -14.05 -5.45 0.61
C LYS A 33 -13.13 -6.06 -0.45
N LEU A 34 -12.61 -5.22 -1.36
CA LEU A 34 -11.72 -5.64 -2.45
C LEU A 34 -10.29 -5.83 -1.97
N ILE A 35 -9.78 -4.93 -1.12
CA ILE A 35 -8.39 -4.97 -0.66
C ILE A 35 -8.25 -5.96 0.51
N LYS A 36 -7.26 -6.84 0.43
CA LYS A 36 -6.89 -7.75 1.52
C LYS A 36 -5.89 -7.09 2.45
N GLU A 37 -5.82 -7.53 3.70
CA GLU A 37 -4.89 -6.99 4.72
C GLU A 37 -3.40 -7.02 4.29
N ASN A 38 -3.02 -8.02 3.48
CA ASN A 38 -1.66 -8.13 2.96
C ASN A 38 -1.39 -7.24 1.73
N GLN A 39 -2.41 -6.59 1.17
CA GLN A 39 -2.32 -5.67 0.05
C GLN A 39 -2.37 -4.23 0.55
N LYS A 40 -1.59 -3.33 -0.07
CA LYS A 40 -1.54 -1.91 0.27
C LYS A 40 -2.03 -1.09 -0.91
N GLY A 41 -2.97 -0.18 -0.68
CA GLY A 41 -3.53 0.65 -1.75
C GLY A 41 -4.32 1.84 -1.23
N ASP A 42 -4.53 2.81 -2.13
CA ASP A 42 -5.40 3.96 -1.87
C ASP A 42 -6.59 3.95 -2.82
N LEU A 43 -7.73 4.42 -2.34
CA LEU A 43 -8.87 4.79 -3.17
C LEU A 43 -8.78 6.30 -3.45
N ILE A 44 -8.61 6.67 -4.72
CA ILE A 44 -8.47 8.07 -5.13
C ILE A 44 -9.51 8.39 -6.21
N ASN A 45 -10.47 9.25 -5.91
CA ASN A 45 -11.57 9.64 -6.80
C ASN A 45 -12.33 8.43 -7.38
N GLY A 46 -12.53 7.41 -6.54
CA GLY A 46 -13.19 6.17 -6.92
C GLY A 46 -12.32 5.22 -7.75
N VAL A 47 -11.01 5.45 -7.81
CA VAL A 47 -10.05 4.59 -8.52
C VAL A 47 -9.10 3.95 -7.52
N VAL A 48 -9.04 2.62 -7.54
CA VAL A 48 -8.10 1.86 -6.71
C VAL A 48 -6.67 2.00 -7.25
N LYS A 49 -5.75 2.42 -6.39
CA LYS A 49 -4.32 2.59 -6.68
C LYS A 49 -3.51 1.67 -5.77
N MET A 50 -3.01 0.58 -6.33
CA MET A 50 -2.11 -0.32 -5.62
C MET A 50 -0.76 0.33 -5.39
N LYS A 51 -0.20 0.18 -4.17
CA LYS A 51 1.15 0.65 -3.85
C LYS A 51 2.16 -0.46 -4.10
N SER A 52 3.31 -0.06 -4.62
CA SER A 52 4.47 -0.95 -4.71
C SER A 52 4.96 -1.33 -3.30
N PRO A 53 5.61 -2.50 -3.13
CA PRO A 53 6.24 -2.86 -1.88
C PRO A 53 7.21 -1.76 -1.39
N ALA A 54 7.26 -1.57 -0.07
CA ALA A 54 8.20 -0.64 0.55
C ALA A 54 9.64 -1.09 0.29
N THR A 55 10.53 -0.11 0.03
CA THR A 55 11.96 -0.37 -0.06
C THR A 55 12.59 -0.38 1.33
N PHE A 56 13.76 -0.99 1.48
CA PHE A 56 14.53 -0.93 2.73
C PHE A 56 14.78 0.51 3.20
N ARG A 57 15.04 1.44 2.27
CA ARG A 57 15.24 2.86 2.60
C ARG A 57 13.95 3.50 3.13
N HIS A 58 12.80 3.20 2.54
CA HIS A 58 11.50 3.67 3.02
C HIS A 58 11.25 3.18 4.44
N GLU A 59 11.49 1.90 4.71
CA GLU A 59 11.29 1.31 6.04
C GLU A 59 12.18 1.96 7.11
N LYS A 60 13.46 2.21 6.79
CA LYS A 60 14.36 2.91 7.72
C LYS A 60 13.86 4.32 8.09
N ILE A 61 13.34 5.06 7.11
CA ILE A 61 12.81 6.40 7.35
C ILE A 61 11.50 6.33 8.15
N PHE A 62 10.62 5.39 7.79
CA PHE A 62 9.36 5.15 8.49
C PHE A 62 9.58 4.85 9.97
N ILE A 63 10.48 3.91 10.30
CA ILE A 63 10.81 3.55 11.68
C ILE A 63 11.37 4.75 12.44
N PHE A 64 12.33 5.48 11.85
CA PHE A 64 12.95 6.64 12.50
C PHE A 64 11.92 7.72 12.84
N LEU A 65 11.11 8.11 11.85
CA LEU A 65 10.13 9.18 12.03
C LEU A 65 9.00 8.78 12.98
N SER A 66 8.48 7.55 12.85
CA SER A 66 7.45 7.02 13.75
C SER A 66 7.92 6.99 15.20
N THR A 67 9.18 6.59 15.43
CA THR A 67 9.77 6.56 16.79
C THR A 67 9.89 7.96 17.38
N LEU A 68 10.37 8.92 16.58
CA LEU A 68 10.52 10.31 17.00
C LEU A 68 9.17 10.93 17.37
N MET A 69 8.16 10.77 16.50
CA MET A 69 6.82 11.30 16.71
C MET A 69 6.14 10.66 17.91
N ASN A 70 6.19 9.33 18.04
CA ASN A 70 5.61 8.63 19.20
C ASN A 70 6.23 9.10 20.51
N SER A 71 7.57 9.24 20.56
CA SER A 71 8.28 9.70 21.75
C SER A 71 7.84 11.12 22.16
N PHE A 72 7.70 12.02 21.19
CA PHE A 72 7.25 13.39 21.44
C PHE A 72 5.79 13.44 21.91
N VAL A 73 4.88 12.75 21.21
CA VAL A 73 3.45 12.71 21.52
C VAL A 73 3.21 12.09 22.90
N ALA A 74 3.90 10.99 23.23
CA ALA A 74 3.79 10.33 24.53
C ALA A 74 4.31 11.20 25.67
N ALA A 75 5.47 11.85 25.49
CA ALA A 75 6.05 12.72 26.52
C ALA A 75 5.22 13.98 26.81
N LYS A 76 4.30 14.35 25.90
CA LYS A 76 3.47 15.55 25.98
C LYS A 76 1.98 15.26 26.14
N ASP A 77 1.59 13.98 26.20
CA ASP A 77 0.20 13.52 26.25
C ASP A 77 -0.68 14.12 25.14
N LEU A 78 -0.21 14.05 23.89
CA LEU A 78 -0.85 14.69 22.73
C LEU A 78 -1.73 13.75 21.89
N GLY A 79 -1.94 12.52 22.34
CA GLY A 79 -2.74 11.51 21.63
C GLY A 79 -1.92 10.30 21.16
N VAL A 80 -2.18 9.84 19.93
CA VAL A 80 -1.61 8.60 19.37
C VAL A 80 -1.03 8.84 17.98
N VAL A 81 0.02 8.10 17.65
CA VAL A 81 0.60 8.04 16.30
C VAL A 81 0.35 6.64 15.74
N LEU A 82 -0.25 6.56 14.55
CA LEU A 82 -0.61 5.29 13.90
C LEU A 82 0.08 5.19 12.52
N GLY A 83 0.18 4.00 11.92
CA GLY A 83 0.86 3.90 10.63
C GLY A 83 0.80 2.55 9.92
N SER A 84 1.59 2.48 8.85
CA SER A 84 1.85 1.37 7.94
C SER A 84 0.67 0.87 7.09
N ARG A 85 -0.49 0.59 7.68
CA ARG A 85 -1.64 -0.08 7.01
C ARG A 85 -3.02 0.34 7.50
N MET A 86 -3.12 1.47 8.19
CA MET A 86 -4.44 1.96 8.62
C MET A 86 -5.14 2.66 7.48
N LEU A 87 -6.22 2.05 6.96
CA LEU A 87 -7.08 2.67 5.96
C LEU A 87 -7.95 3.76 6.60
N VAL A 88 -7.72 5.00 6.21
CA VAL A 88 -8.48 6.18 6.64
C VAL A 88 -9.52 6.54 5.60
N ARG A 89 -10.79 6.58 6.00
CA ARG A 89 -11.87 7.09 5.16
C ARG A 89 -11.84 8.62 5.15
N ILE A 90 -11.84 9.22 3.96
CA ILE A 90 -11.99 10.68 3.79
C ILE A 90 -13.41 11.01 3.36
N ASP A 91 -13.90 10.35 2.31
CA ASP A 91 -15.28 10.48 1.83
C ASP A 91 -15.75 9.16 1.18
N GLU A 92 -16.82 9.21 0.40
CA GLU A 92 -17.38 8.04 -0.30
C GLU A 92 -16.43 7.47 -1.36
N PHE A 93 -15.61 8.30 -1.99
CA PHE A 93 -14.75 7.95 -3.13
C PHE A 93 -13.25 8.13 -2.84
N ASN A 94 -12.89 8.44 -1.59
CA ASN A 94 -11.52 8.63 -1.16
C ASN A 94 -11.23 7.93 0.17
N GLY A 95 -10.15 7.16 0.18
CA GLY A 95 -9.62 6.53 1.39
C GLY A 95 -8.15 6.18 1.19
N TYR A 96 -7.33 6.47 2.18
CA TYR A 96 -5.87 6.38 2.06
C TYR A 96 -5.29 5.49 3.14
N GLU A 97 -4.23 4.77 2.79
CA GLU A 97 -3.32 4.12 3.73
C GLU A 97 -2.04 4.97 3.81
N PRO A 98 -2.04 6.06 4.60
CA PRO A 98 -0.86 6.86 4.82
C PRO A 98 0.22 6.05 5.53
N ASP A 99 1.48 6.46 5.35
CA ASP A 99 2.57 5.79 6.04
C ASP A 99 2.52 6.08 7.54
N ILE A 100 2.23 7.33 7.95
CA ILE A 100 2.12 7.78 9.36
C ILE A 100 0.90 8.72 9.51
N LEU A 101 0.22 8.63 10.65
CA LEU A 101 -0.90 9.45 11.13
C LEU A 101 -0.61 9.99 12.52
#